data_AF-A0AAE2PWU3-F1
#
_entry.id   AF-A0AAE2PWU3-F1
#
_cell.length_a   1.000
_cell.length_b   1.000
_cell.length_c   1.000
_cell.angle_alpha   90.00
_cell.angle_beta   90.00
_cell.angle_gamma   90.00
#
_symmetry.space_group_name_H-M   'P 1'
#
loop_
_entity.id
_entity.type
_entity.pdbx_description
1 polymer ?
#
loop_
_entity_poly.entity_id
_entity_poly.type
_entity_poly.pdbx_seq_one_letter_code
_entity_poly.pdbx_strand_id
1 'polypeptide(L)'
;MTTEIEKYLQINAEIERTYKQALRSKRQQSRAGKDARLDRAYFWFALVGPSILAIPLTIIGKWTHAYWLYNVSAGLIALSYLAMFFYPLLGVLLYRDSLKKVFTAPFANLLDLNVKTMMQVEARYLPELATLSRETLKLGALELKSERDSLEKRTHMVTGALEKVGILPGLLALIVALSSLNDILVRVGIAERTELLLALAATNTFFFVMCCYAQFMIVRYERMIALTELAVDCKDRQTT
;
A
#
# COMPACT_ATOMS: atom_id res chain seq x y z
N MET A 1 19.82 -27.67 -14.01
CA MET A 1 19.06 -26.40 -14.11
C MET A 1 17.79 -26.40 -13.26
N THR A 2 16.86 -27.36 -13.40
CA THR A 2 15.62 -27.41 -12.59
C THR A 2 15.86 -27.38 -11.07
N THR A 3 16.81 -28.16 -10.57
CA THR A 3 17.17 -28.18 -9.15
C THR A 3 17.80 -26.87 -8.64
N GLU A 4 18.49 -26.12 -9.51
CA GLU A 4 19.05 -24.81 -9.15
C GLU A 4 17.97 -23.73 -9.15
N ILE A 5 17.01 -23.80 -10.09
CA ILE A 5 15.85 -22.92 -10.13
C ILE A 5 14.98 -23.12 -8.88
N GLU A 6 14.74 -24.37 -8.48
CA GLU A 6 14.03 -24.68 -7.23
C GLU A 6 14.75 -24.12 -6.00
N LYS A 7 16.08 -24.28 -5.93
CA LYS A 7 16.89 -23.67 -4.86
C LYS A 7 16.80 -22.14 -4.86
N TYR A 8 16.88 -21.50 -6.02
CA TYR A 8 16.70 -20.05 -6.16
C TYR A 8 15.34 -19.59 -5.61
N LEU A 9 14.26 -20.28 -5.99
CA LEU A 9 12.92 -19.99 -5.49
C LEU A 9 12.78 -20.23 -3.98
N GLN A 10 13.41 -21.28 -3.46
CA GLN A 10 13.43 -21.56 -2.01
C GLN A 10 14.15 -20.46 -1.24
N ILE A 11 15.33 -20.01 -1.69
CA ILE A 11 16.09 -18.93 -1.06
C ILE A 11 15.26 -17.64 -1.06
N ASN A 12 14.65 -17.28 -2.20
CA ASN A 12 13.77 -16.13 -2.30
C ASN A 12 12.54 -16.22 -1.36
N ALA A 13 11.93 -17.41 -1.26
CA ALA A 13 10.83 -17.65 -0.34
C ALA A 13 11.27 -17.55 1.12
N GLU A 14 12.49 -17.98 1.45
CA GLU A 14 13.04 -17.89 2.80
C GLU A 14 13.38 -16.45 3.18
N ILE A 15 14.00 -15.69 2.27
CA ILE A 15 14.19 -14.24 2.42
C ILE A 15 12.85 -13.56 2.73
N GLU A 16 11.79 -13.88 1.97
CA GLU A 16 10.46 -13.33 2.21
C GLU A 16 9.90 -13.73 3.59
N ARG A 17 10.05 -14.99 4.01
CA ARG A 17 9.57 -15.46 5.32
C ARG A 17 10.32 -14.78 6.45
N THR A 18 11.64 -14.68 6.36
CA THR A 18 12.50 -14.01 7.33
C THR A 18 12.18 -12.52 7.42
N TYR A 19 11.89 -11.87 6.30
CA TYR A 19 11.36 -10.51 6.30
C TYR A 19 10.02 -10.37 7.01
N LYS A 20 9.06 -11.25 6.70
CA LYS A 20 7.76 -11.26 7.37
C LYS A 20 7.91 -11.48 8.88
N GLN A 21 8.84 -12.33 9.31
CA GLN A 21 9.14 -12.58 10.72
C GLN A 21 9.83 -11.39 11.40
N ALA A 22 10.86 -10.80 10.79
CA ALA A 22 11.55 -9.63 11.30
C ALA A 22 10.61 -8.41 11.41
N LEU A 23 9.70 -8.24 10.45
CA LEU A 23 8.68 -7.21 10.51
C LEU A 23 7.65 -7.51 11.62
N ARG A 24 7.27 -8.79 11.82
CA ARG A 24 6.38 -9.20 12.91
C ARG A 24 7.00 -8.98 14.29
N SER A 25 8.28 -9.29 14.48
CA SER A 25 8.99 -9.07 15.75
C SER A 25 9.16 -7.58 16.05
N LYS A 26 9.57 -6.79 15.05
CA LYS A 26 9.61 -5.32 15.16
C LYS A 26 8.24 -4.72 15.46
N ARG A 27 7.18 -5.23 14.80
CA ARG A 27 5.78 -4.87 15.11
C ARG A 27 5.36 -5.31 16.51
N GLN A 28 5.80 -6.45 17.03
CA GLN A 28 5.50 -6.88 18.40
C GLN A 28 6.18 -5.97 19.43
N GLN A 29 7.43 -5.59 19.18
CA GLN A 29 8.18 -4.65 20.02
C GLN A 29 7.55 -3.25 20.00
N SER A 30 7.06 -2.80 18.84
CA SER A 30 6.33 -1.54 18.68
C SER A 30 4.87 -1.59 19.19
N ARG A 31 4.19 -2.75 19.13
CA ARG A 31 2.81 -2.99 19.62
C ARG A 31 2.66 -2.83 21.14
N ALA A 32 3.76 -2.83 21.88
CA ALA A 32 3.76 -2.55 23.31
C ALA A 32 3.40 -1.08 23.63
N GLY A 33 3.55 -0.17 22.66
CA GLY A 33 3.20 1.25 22.83
C GLY A 33 1.70 1.54 22.60
N LYS A 34 1.16 2.50 23.37
CA LYS A 34 -0.22 3.00 23.19
C LYS A 34 -0.43 3.61 21.80
N ASP A 35 0.60 4.24 21.25
CA ASP A 35 0.56 4.93 19.95
C ASP A 35 0.33 3.99 18.77
N ALA A 36 0.96 2.81 18.77
CA ALA A 36 0.79 1.80 17.72
C ALA A 36 -0.59 1.13 17.73
N ARG A 37 -1.28 1.12 18.88
CA ARG A 37 -2.67 0.65 18.98
C ARG A 37 -3.62 1.70 18.43
N LEU A 38 -3.39 2.98 18.74
CA LEU A 38 -4.18 4.11 18.23
C LEU A 38 -4.07 4.24 16.71
N ASP A 39 -2.84 4.17 16.16
CA ASP A 39 -2.62 4.22 14.70
C ASP A 39 -3.35 3.09 13.97
N ARG A 40 -3.22 1.85 14.46
CA ARG A 40 -3.95 0.71 13.87
C ARG A 40 -5.46 0.85 14.02
N ALA A 41 -5.94 1.26 15.19
CA ALA A 41 -7.37 1.43 15.43
C ALA A 41 -7.93 2.51 14.49
N TYR A 42 -7.21 3.62 14.31
CA TYR A 42 -7.59 4.67 13.38
C TYR A 42 -7.62 4.16 11.93
N PHE A 43 -6.59 3.45 11.48
CA PHE A 43 -6.56 2.88 10.13
C PHE A 43 -7.72 1.91 9.88
N TRP A 44 -8.01 0.99 10.82
CA TRP A 44 -9.08 0.01 10.61
C TRP A 44 -10.49 0.55 10.87
N PHE A 45 -10.69 1.34 11.92
CA PHE A 45 -12.04 1.79 12.32
C PHE A 45 -12.43 3.16 11.76
N ALA A 46 -11.47 4.01 11.39
CA ALA A 46 -11.76 5.32 10.81
C ALA A 46 -11.59 5.36 9.29
N LEU A 47 -10.65 4.60 8.72
CA LEU A 47 -10.38 4.61 7.27
C LEU A 47 -11.00 3.40 6.55
N VAL A 48 -10.53 2.19 6.83
CA VAL A 48 -10.89 0.99 6.03
C VAL A 48 -12.30 0.49 6.34
N GLY A 49 -12.63 0.36 7.63
CA GLY A 49 -13.92 -0.15 8.09
C GLY A 49 -15.11 0.64 7.55
N PRO A 50 -15.14 1.97 7.70
CA PRO A 50 -16.23 2.81 7.18
C PRO A 50 -16.39 2.70 5.67
N SER A 51 -15.30 2.68 4.90
CA SER A 51 -15.35 2.54 3.44
C SER A 51 -15.90 1.20 2.98
N ILE A 52 -15.49 0.10 3.62
CA ILE A 52 -16.00 -1.24 3.29
C ILE A 52 -17.47 -1.37 3.68
N LEU A 53 -17.85 -0.84 4.85
CA LEU A 53 -19.20 -0.99 5.41
C LEU A 53 -20.22 -0.10 4.68
N ALA A 54 -19.81 1.03 4.11
CA ALA A 54 -20.69 1.91 3.34
C ALA A 54 -21.23 1.28 2.06
N ILE A 55 -20.45 0.41 1.40
CA ILE A 55 -20.85 -0.26 0.14
C ILE A 55 -22.11 -1.15 0.33
N PRO A 56 -22.12 -2.15 1.24
CA PRO A 56 -23.30 -2.98 1.46
C PRO A 56 -24.47 -2.19 2.06
N LEU A 57 -24.22 -1.19 2.92
CA LEU A 57 -25.29 -0.34 3.45
C LEU A 57 -26.03 0.43 2.35
N THR A 58 -25.32 0.91 1.34
CA THR A 58 -25.93 1.60 0.20
C THR A 58 -26.81 0.65 -0.62
N ILE A 59 -26.36 -0.59 -0.81
CA ILE A 59 -27.12 -1.63 -1.55
C ILE A 59 -28.38 -2.03 -0.76
N ILE A 60 -28.25 -2.30 0.54
CA ILE A 60 -29.36 -2.70 1.41
C ILE A 60 -30.36 -1.56 1.57
N GLY A 61 -29.89 -0.32 1.75
CA GLY A 61 -30.75 0.86 1.85
C GLY A 61 -31.60 1.06 0.59
N LYS A 62 -31.04 0.76 -0.59
CA LYS A 62 -31.77 0.79 -1.85
C LYS A 62 -32.83 -0.30 -1.94
N TRP A 63 -32.49 -1.54 -1.56
CA TRP A 63 -33.44 -2.65 -1.61
C TRP A 63 -34.59 -2.49 -0.62
N THR A 64 -34.33 -1.88 0.53
CA THR A 64 -35.33 -1.68 1.59
C THR A 64 -36.07 -0.33 1.50
N HIS A 65 -35.75 0.52 0.49
CA HIS A 65 -36.22 1.91 0.39
C HIS A 65 -36.02 2.73 1.68
N ALA A 66 -35.06 2.35 2.52
CA ALA A 66 -34.78 2.98 3.78
C ALA A 66 -33.82 4.16 3.60
N TYR A 67 -34.37 5.36 3.37
CA TYR A 67 -33.59 6.59 3.16
C TYR A 67 -32.63 6.93 4.31
N TRP A 68 -32.90 6.49 5.54
CA TRP A 68 -31.99 6.68 6.67
C TRP A 68 -30.67 5.90 6.51
N LEU A 69 -30.69 4.69 5.95
CA LEU A 69 -29.47 3.91 5.69
C LEU A 69 -28.54 4.61 4.69
N TYR A 70 -29.13 5.36 3.75
CA TYR A 70 -28.37 6.12 2.76
C TYR A 70 -27.57 7.26 3.41
N ASN A 71 -28.20 8.02 4.30
CA ASN A 71 -27.52 9.09 5.05
C ASN A 71 -26.42 8.54 5.97
N VAL A 72 -26.65 7.36 6.58
CA VAL A 72 -25.64 6.67 7.38
C VAL A 72 -24.42 6.28 6.53
N SER A 73 -24.65 5.70 5.35
CA SER A 73 -23.59 5.37 4.37
C SER A 73 -22.78 6.61 3.95
N ALA A 74 -23.46 7.71 3.62
CA ALA A 74 -22.81 8.96 3.27
C ALA A 74 -21.95 9.50 4.42
N GLY A 75 -22.44 9.41 5.65
CA GLY A 75 -21.67 9.74 6.86
C GLY A 75 -20.44 8.86 7.07
N LEU A 76 -20.53 7.55 6.80
CA LEU A 76 -19.39 6.62 6.89
C LEU A 76 -18.29 6.95 5.85
N ILE A 77 -18.68 7.30 4.61
CA ILE A 77 -17.72 7.71 3.58
C ILE A 77 -17.10 9.06 3.92
N ALA A 78 -17.90 10.02 4.38
CA ALA A 78 -17.42 11.32 4.85
C ALA A 78 -16.40 11.17 5.99
N LEU A 79 -16.68 10.31 6.96
CA LEU A 79 -15.77 9.99 8.04
C LEU A 79 -14.45 9.40 7.53
N SER A 80 -14.48 8.51 6.54
CA SER A 80 -13.28 7.94 5.94
C SER A 80 -12.41 8.98 5.22
N TYR A 81 -13.02 9.86 4.42
CA TYR A 81 -12.28 10.95 3.76
C TYR A 81 -11.67 11.92 4.77
N LEU A 82 -12.43 12.29 5.80
CA LEU A 82 -11.95 13.16 6.87
C LEU A 82 -10.81 12.46 7.63
N ALA A 83 -10.97 11.16 7.93
CA ALA A 83 -9.93 10.38 8.57
C ALA A 83 -8.65 10.33 7.72
N MET A 84 -8.78 10.17 6.41
CA MET A 84 -7.67 10.17 5.45
C MET A 84 -6.93 11.52 5.43
N PHE A 85 -7.67 12.62 5.47
CA PHE A 85 -7.11 13.97 5.51
C PHE A 85 -6.33 14.26 6.81
N PHE A 86 -6.85 13.78 7.94
CA PHE A 86 -6.20 13.96 9.25
C PHE A 86 -5.17 12.88 9.58
N TYR A 87 -5.06 11.82 8.79
CA TYR A 87 -4.10 10.73 9.02
C TYR A 87 -2.64 11.22 9.09
N PRO A 88 -2.15 12.10 8.17
CA PRO A 88 -0.82 12.67 8.27
C PRO A 88 -0.61 13.49 9.55
N LEU A 89 -1.62 14.27 9.98
CA LEU A 89 -1.57 15.07 11.21
C LEU A 89 -1.48 14.19 12.46
N LEU A 90 -2.27 13.12 12.51
CA LEU A 90 -2.19 12.11 13.57
C LEU A 90 -0.82 11.45 13.62
N GLY A 91 -0.27 11.07 12.46
CA GLY A 91 1.08 10.52 12.36
C GLY A 91 2.13 11.47 12.93
N VAL A 92 2.02 12.77 12.64
CA VAL A 92 2.92 13.79 13.19
C VAL A 92 2.81 13.92 14.70
N LEU A 93 1.60 13.89 15.24
CA LEU A 93 1.35 14.00 16.68
C LEU A 93 1.82 12.76 17.45
N LEU A 94 1.45 11.57 16.98
CA LEU A 94 1.79 10.28 17.59
C LEU A 94 3.30 10.00 17.54
N TYR A 95 3.97 10.40 16.47
CA TYR A 95 5.40 10.12 16.25
C TYR A 95 6.28 11.37 16.35
N ARG A 96 5.85 12.42 17.06
CA ARG A 96 6.56 13.71 17.16
C ARG A 96 8.03 13.58 17.59
N ASP A 97 8.31 12.67 18.51
CA ASP A 97 9.67 12.48 19.03
C ASP A 97 10.55 11.70 18.05
N SER A 98 9.96 10.80 17.26
CA SER A 98 10.62 10.16 16.13
C SER A 98 10.85 11.15 14.99
N LEU A 99 9.89 12.05 14.73
CA LEU A 99 10.04 13.11 13.74
C LEU A 99 11.16 14.08 14.09
N LYS A 100 11.28 14.49 15.36
CA LYS A 100 12.42 15.29 15.82
C LYS A 100 13.77 14.64 15.49
N LYS A 101 13.88 13.31 15.65
CA LYS A 101 15.08 12.57 15.26
C LYS A 101 15.27 12.54 13.74
N VAL A 102 14.20 12.39 12.97
CA VAL A 102 14.28 12.49 11.50
C VAL A 102 14.70 13.88 11.05
N PHE A 103 14.28 14.96 11.71
CA PHE A 103 14.70 16.31 11.35
C PHE A 103 16.18 16.60 11.60
N THR A 104 16.83 15.93 12.57
CA THR A 104 18.26 16.13 12.84
C THR A 104 19.16 15.36 11.87
N ALA A 105 18.74 14.17 11.43
CA ALA A 105 19.47 13.34 10.47
C ALA A 105 18.50 12.52 9.61
N PRO A 106 17.86 13.12 8.59
CA PRO A 106 16.73 12.52 7.89
C PRO A 106 17.12 11.24 7.17
N PHE A 107 18.22 11.26 6.41
CA PHE A 107 18.66 10.09 5.65
C PHE A 107 19.15 8.95 6.54
N ALA A 108 20.02 9.23 7.52
CA ALA A 108 20.59 8.21 8.38
C ALA A 108 19.51 7.50 9.23
N ASN A 109 18.55 8.26 9.78
CA ASN A 109 17.49 7.68 10.60
C ASN A 109 16.46 6.93 9.75
N LEU A 110 16.15 7.38 8.53
CA LEU A 110 15.30 6.63 7.61
C LEU A 110 15.95 5.29 7.19
N LEU A 111 17.27 5.29 6.98
CA LEU A 111 18.04 4.07 6.69
C LEU A 111 18.08 3.12 7.90
N ASP A 112 18.32 3.62 9.12
CA ASP A 112 18.32 2.77 10.33
C ASP A 112 16.92 2.17 10.59
N LEU A 113 15.86 2.93 10.35
CA LEU A 113 14.48 2.49 10.56
C LEU A 113 13.99 1.50 9.50
N ASN A 114 14.33 1.68 8.22
CA ASN A 114 13.73 0.90 7.13
C ASN A 114 14.71 -0.05 6.41
N VAL A 115 16.01 0.20 6.51
CA VAL A 115 17.02 -0.47 5.68
C VAL A 115 17.90 -1.41 6.49
N LYS A 116 18.28 -1.08 7.73
CA LYS A 116 19.17 -1.91 8.56
C LYS A 116 18.72 -3.36 8.73
N THR A 117 17.48 -3.56 9.16
CA THR A 117 16.93 -4.93 9.30
C THR A 117 16.88 -5.65 7.96
N MET A 118 16.67 -4.91 6.87
CA MET A 118 16.57 -5.48 5.54
C MET A 118 17.94 -5.91 5.02
N MET A 119 18.93 -5.03 5.12
CA MET A 119 20.33 -5.32 4.80
C MET A 119 20.89 -6.50 5.59
N GLN A 120 20.54 -6.64 6.87
CA GLN A 120 20.99 -7.78 7.69
C GLN A 120 20.45 -9.11 7.20
N VAL A 121 19.20 -9.14 6.72
CA VAL A 121 18.60 -10.34 6.14
C VAL A 121 19.22 -10.61 4.77
N GLU A 122 19.37 -9.60 3.92
CA GLU A 122 20.00 -9.73 2.60
C GLU A 122 21.45 -10.24 2.70
N ALA A 123 22.24 -9.65 3.61
CA ALA A 123 23.61 -10.06 3.84
C ALA A 123 23.73 -11.52 4.33
N ARG A 124 22.70 -12.06 4.99
CA ARG A 124 22.69 -13.47 5.44
C ARG A 124 22.48 -14.44 4.27
N TYR A 125 21.62 -14.09 3.31
CA TYR A 125 21.27 -14.97 2.19
C TYR A 125 22.10 -14.72 0.93
N LEU A 126 22.83 -13.60 0.86
CA LEU A 126 23.71 -13.26 -0.25
C LEU A 126 24.78 -14.34 -0.55
N PRO A 127 25.47 -14.94 0.44
CA PRO A 127 26.44 -16.01 0.18
C PRO A 127 25.78 -17.25 -0.44
N GLU A 128 24.56 -17.58 -0.01
CA GLU A 128 23.80 -18.73 -0.52
C GLU A 128 23.36 -18.51 -1.96
N LEU A 129 22.90 -17.30 -2.30
CA LEU A 129 22.61 -16.92 -3.68
C LEU A 129 23.86 -16.98 -4.58
N ALA A 130 25.02 -16.55 -4.09
CA ALA A 130 26.27 -16.58 -4.86
C ALA A 130 26.75 -18.00 -5.20
N THR A 131 26.29 -19.03 -4.47
CA THR A 131 26.60 -20.43 -4.80
C THR A 131 25.91 -20.91 -6.09
N LEU A 132 24.77 -20.33 -6.45
CA LEU A 132 24.00 -20.70 -7.65
C LEU A 132 24.73 -20.32 -8.94
N SER A 133 24.48 -21.04 -10.03
CA SER A 133 25.11 -20.71 -11.32
C SER A 133 24.73 -19.30 -11.80
N ARG A 134 25.67 -18.66 -12.51
CA ARG A 134 25.49 -17.31 -13.05
C ARG A 134 24.28 -17.23 -14.00
N GLU A 135 24.07 -18.28 -14.77
CA GLU A 135 22.93 -18.39 -15.70
C GLU A 135 21.61 -18.40 -14.93
N THR A 136 21.51 -19.20 -13.85
CA THR A 136 20.32 -19.24 -13.00
C THR A 136 20.04 -17.89 -12.35
N LEU A 137 21.07 -17.18 -11.86
CA LEU A 137 20.90 -15.84 -11.27
C LEU A 137 20.45 -14.80 -12.30
N LYS A 138 21.06 -14.77 -13.49
CA LYS A 138 20.67 -13.85 -14.57
C LYS A 138 19.25 -14.13 -15.08
N LEU A 139 18.89 -15.40 -15.22
CA LEU A 139 17.54 -15.81 -15.62
C LEU A 139 16.52 -15.43 -14.53
N GLY A 140 16.86 -15.63 -13.25
CA GLY A 140 16.04 -15.22 -12.11
C GLY A 140 15.82 -13.71 -12.03
N ALA A 141 16.87 -12.91 -12.26
CA ALA A 141 16.75 -11.44 -12.29
C ALA A 141 15.90 -10.96 -13.49
N LEU A 142 16.06 -11.60 -14.66
CA LEU A 142 15.26 -11.29 -15.84
C LEU A 142 13.78 -11.58 -15.61
N GLU A 143 13.46 -12.75 -15.03
CA GLU A 143 12.08 -13.14 -14.76
C GLU A 143 11.43 -12.21 -13.73
N LEU A 144 12.15 -11.85 -12.66
CA LEU A 144 11.67 -10.87 -11.68
C LEU A 144 11.41 -9.48 -12.31
N LYS A 145 12.26 -9.03 -13.24
CA LYS A 145 12.05 -7.78 -13.98
C LYS A 145 10.79 -7.85 -14.85
N SER A 146 10.61 -8.96 -15.57
CA SER A 146 9.44 -9.21 -16.40
C SER A 146 8.14 -9.22 -15.57
N GLU A 147 8.16 -9.89 -14.42
CA GLU A 147 7.01 -9.94 -13.50
C GLU A 147 6.68 -8.56 -12.93
N ARG A 148 7.71 -7.79 -12.51
CA ARG A 148 7.55 -6.40 -12.08
C ARG A 148 6.89 -5.56 -13.17
N ASP A 149 7.43 -5.59 -14.39
CA ASP A 149 6.89 -4.85 -15.54
C ASP A 149 5.44 -5.21 -15.84
N SER A 150 5.10 -6.49 -15.74
CA SER A 150 3.74 -6.97 -15.93
C SER A 150 2.81 -6.45 -14.84
N LEU A 151 3.24 -6.47 -13.57
CA LEU A 151 2.47 -5.97 -12.43
C LEU A 151 2.26 -4.45 -12.52
N GLU A 152 3.30 -3.70 -12.88
CA GLU A 152 3.25 -2.26 -13.07
C GLU A 152 2.27 -1.88 -14.19
N LYS A 153 2.37 -2.54 -15.36
CA LYS A 153 1.42 -2.32 -16.47
C LYS A 153 -0.01 -2.65 -16.09
N ARG A 154 -0.25 -3.77 -15.40
CA ARG A 154 -1.59 -4.16 -14.91
C ARG A 154 -2.15 -3.14 -13.92
N THR A 155 -1.30 -2.64 -13.02
CA THR A 155 -1.70 -1.61 -12.04
C THR A 155 -2.04 -0.32 -12.77
N HIS A 156 -1.15 0.18 -13.64
CA HIS A 156 -1.37 1.41 -14.41
C HIS A 156 -2.61 1.33 -15.32
N MET A 157 -2.95 0.18 -15.89
CA MET A 157 -4.18 0.01 -16.68
C MET A 157 -5.45 0.20 -15.83
N VAL A 158 -5.42 -0.22 -14.56
CA VAL A 158 -6.59 -0.17 -13.68
C VAL A 158 -6.67 1.15 -12.91
N THR A 159 -5.53 1.71 -12.51
CA THR A 159 -5.45 2.87 -11.62
C THR A 159 -4.68 4.05 -12.18
N GLY A 160 -4.22 4.03 -13.44
CA GLY A 160 -3.35 5.09 -13.99
C GLY A 160 -4.00 6.47 -14.04
N ALA A 161 -5.33 6.55 -14.19
CA ALA A 161 -6.06 7.81 -14.03
C ALA A 161 -6.10 8.26 -12.55
N LEU A 162 -6.23 7.32 -11.62
CA LEU A 162 -6.21 7.56 -10.18
C LEU A 162 -4.83 7.98 -9.68
N GLU A 163 -3.77 7.45 -10.26
CA GLU A 163 -2.38 7.76 -9.88
C GLU A 163 -2.01 9.21 -10.24
N LYS A 164 -2.57 9.74 -11.34
CA LYS A 164 -2.34 11.12 -11.78
C LYS A 164 -3.24 12.14 -11.10
N VAL A 165 -4.52 11.81 -10.90
CA VAL A 165 -5.52 12.75 -10.37
C VAL A 165 -5.68 12.63 -8.85
N GLY A 166 -5.28 11.48 -8.28
CA GLY A 166 -5.28 11.23 -6.85
C GLY A 166 -6.67 11.07 -6.25
N ILE A 167 -6.80 11.41 -4.97
CA ILE A 167 -8.03 11.29 -4.18
C ILE A 167 -9.03 12.41 -4.51
N LEU A 168 -8.59 13.45 -5.22
CA LEU A 168 -9.36 14.68 -5.49
C LEU A 168 -10.72 14.44 -6.17
N PRO A 169 -10.87 13.58 -7.19
CA PRO A 169 -12.17 13.36 -7.84
C PRO A 169 -13.20 12.76 -6.89
N GLY A 170 -12.77 11.82 -6.03
CA GLY A 170 -13.65 11.22 -5.03
C GLY A 170 -13.99 12.18 -3.89
N LEU A 171 -13.07 13.07 -3.50
CA LEU A 171 -13.35 14.13 -2.53
C LEU A 171 -14.36 15.14 -3.09
N LEU A 172 -14.20 15.55 -4.35
CA LEU A 172 -15.15 16.44 -5.02
C LEU A 172 -16.52 15.79 -5.15
N ALA A 173 -16.59 14.52 -5.56
CA ALA A 173 -17.85 13.77 -5.64
C ALA A 173 -18.56 13.71 -4.28
N LEU A 174 -17.81 13.52 -3.19
CA LEU A 174 -18.35 13.53 -1.83
C LEU A 174 -18.86 14.92 -1.42
N ILE A 175 -18.10 15.99 -1.69
CA ILE A 175 -18.49 17.38 -1.38
C ILE A 175 -19.78 17.73 -2.13
N VAL A 176 -19.88 17.37 -3.41
CA VAL A 176 -21.09 17.59 -4.21
C VAL A 176 -22.24 16.77 -3.63
N ALA A 177 -22.05 15.48 -3.32
CA ALA A 177 -23.08 14.62 -2.75
C ALA A 177 -23.63 15.10 -1.40
N LEU A 178 -22.81 15.75 -0.57
CA LEU A 178 -23.17 16.24 0.77
C LEU A 178 -23.66 17.70 0.79
N SER A 179 -23.50 18.45 -0.30
CA SER A 179 -23.87 19.87 -0.35
C SER A 179 -25.21 20.07 -1.06
N SER A 180 -25.83 21.22 -0.79
CA SER A 180 -26.99 21.72 -1.55
C SER A 180 -26.68 21.95 -3.04
N LEU A 181 -25.41 21.86 -3.45
CA LEU A 181 -25.01 21.81 -4.85
C LEU A 181 -25.54 20.56 -5.55
N ASN A 182 -25.74 19.44 -4.85
CA ASN A 182 -26.39 18.26 -5.41
C ASN A 182 -27.79 18.59 -5.96
N ASP A 183 -28.61 19.31 -5.19
CA ASP A 183 -29.96 19.68 -5.61
C ASP A 183 -29.95 20.63 -6.81
N ILE A 184 -28.93 21.49 -6.90
CA ILE A 184 -28.74 22.41 -8.04
C ILE A 184 -28.25 21.64 -9.27
N LEU A 185 -27.26 20.76 -9.14
CA LEU A 185 -26.72 19.98 -10.26
C LEU A 185 -27.70 18.92 -10.79
N VAL A 186 -28.53 18.33 -9.90
CA VAL A 186 -29.64 17.43 -10.29
C VAL A 186 -30.71 18.20 -11.05
N ARG A 187 -31.04 19.44 -10.65
CA ARG A 187 -31.97 20.31 -11.38
C ARG A 187 -31.45 20.76 -12.75
N VAL A 188 -30.13 20.94 -12.89
CA VAL A 188 -29.47 21.32 -14.16
C VAL A 188 -29.15 20.10 -15.02
N GLY A 189 -29.42 18.88 -14.56
CA GLY A 189 -29.22 17.63 -15.32
C GLY A 189 -27.76 17.22 -15.49
N ILE A 190 -26.84 17.81 -14.71
CA ILE A 190 -25.39 17.55 -14.78
C ILE A 190 -24.98 16.44 -13.80
N ALA A 191 -25.71 16.29 -12.68
CA ALA A 191 -25.49 15.20 -11.74
C ALA A 191 -26.70 14.26 -11.74
N GLU A 192 -26.45 12.96 -11.91
CA GLU A 192 -27.43 11.95 -11.52
C GLU A 192 -27.49 11.83 -9.98
N ARG A 193 -28.56 11.17 -9.49
CA ARG A 193 -28.85 10.91 -8.07
C ARG A 193 -27.58 10.82 -7.23
N THR A 194 -27.61 11.44 -6.06
CA THR A 194 -26.59 11.40 -5.00
C THR A 194 -25.90 10.02 -4.87
N GLU A 195 -26.65 8.94 -5.10
CA GLU A 195 -26.22 7.54 -5.15
C GLU A 195 -24.98 7.30 -6.04
N LEU A 196 -24.92 7.86 -7.25
CA LEU A 196 -23.81 7.66 -8.18
C LEU A 196 -22.56 8.43 -7.77
N LEU A 197 -22.72 9.64 -7.24
CA LEU A 197 -21.62 10.43 -6.69
C LEU A 197 -21.00 9.74 -5.47
N LEU A 198 -21.85 9.17 -4.61
CA LEU A 198 -21.41 8.41 -3.44
C LEU A 198 -20.71 7.11 -3.82
N ALA A 199 -21.24 6.39 -4.82
CA ALA A 199 -20.62 5.20 -5.38
C ALA A 199 -19.24 5.54 -5.99
N LEU A 200 -19.13 6.63 -6.74
CA LEU A 200 -17.88 7.10 -7.32
C LEU A 200 -16.84 7.40 -6.23
N ALA A 201 -17.23 8.08 -5.14
CA ALA A 201 -16.35 8.38 -4.01
C ALA A 201 -15.85 7.11 -3.29
N ALA A 202 -16.73 6.12 -3.11
CA ALA A 202 -16.38 4.82 -2.51
C ALA A 202 -15.43 4.01 -3.41
N THR A 203 -15.74 3.91 -4.70
CA THR A 203 -14.92 3.22 -5.70
C THR A 203 -13.54 3.86 -5.82
N ASN A 204 -13.45 5.19 -5.83
CA ASN A 204 -12.18 5.92 -5.83
C ASN A 204 -11.30 5.57 -4.62
N THR A 205 -11.91 5.50 -3.43
CA THR A 205 -11.19 5.14 -2.19
C THR A 205 -10.66 3.70 -2.24
N PHE A 206 -11.47 2.77 -2.75
CA PHE A 206 -11.07 1.37 -2.90
C PHE A 206 -9.87 1.20 -3.85
N PHE A 207 -9.94 1.82 -5.05
CA PHE A 207 -8.84 1.76 -6.00
C PHE A 207 -7.57 2.42 -5.48
N PHE A 208 -7.68 3.49 -4.68
CA PHE A 208 -6.52 4.13 -4.08
C PHE A 208 -5.77 3.18 -3.13
N VAL A 209 -6.48 2.47 -2.25
CA VAL A 209 -5.89 1.49 -1.34
C VAL A 209 -5.21 0.36 -2.13
N MET A 210 -5.84 -0.13 -3.19
CA MET A 210 -5.27 -1.14 -4.08
C MET A 210 -3.99 -0.65 -4.76
N CYS A 211 -3.95 0.61 -5.18
CA CYS A 211 -2.79 1.27 -5.77
C CYS A 211 -1.61 1.31 -4.78
N CYS A 212 -1.86 1.71 -3.52
CA CYS A 212 -0.85 1.68 -2.47
C CYS A 212 -0.29 0.27 -2.23
N TYR A 213 -1.14 -0.76 -2.26
CA TYR A 213 -0.70 -2.15 -2.11
C TYR A 213 0.18 -2.60 -3.29
N ALA A 214 -0.21 -2.28 -4.53
CA ALA A 214 0.56 -2.60 -5.71
C ALA A 214 1.95 -1.93 -5.70
N GLN A 215 2.01 -0.65 -5.34
CA GLN A 215 3.26 0.09 -5.18
C GLN A 215 4.18 -0.54 -4.12
N PHE A 216 3.61 -1.00 -3.00
CA PHE A 216 4.37 -1.74 -2.00
C PHE A 216 4.96 -3.05 -2.55
N MET A 217 4.22 -3.76 -3.41
CA MET A 217 4.72 -4.98 -4.04
C MET A 217 5.85 -4.68 -5.05
N ILE A 218 5.71 -3.65 -5.88
CA ILE A 218 6.73 -3.25 -6.87
C ILE A 218 8.08 -2.98 -6.20
N VAL A 219 8.09 -2.21 -5.11
CA VAL A 219 9.32 -1.92 -4.33
C VAL A 219 9.99 -3.20 -3.80
N ARG A 220 9.21 -4.24 -3.49
CA ARG A 220 9.79 -5.54 -3.06
C ARG A 220 10.46 -6.28 -4.22
N TYR A 221 9.85 -6.26 -5.41
CA TYR A 221 10.46 -6.83 -6.61
C TYR A 221 11.79 -6.13 -6.94
N GLU A 222 11.84 -4.79 -6.88
CA GLU A 222 13.08 -4.04 -7.13
C GLU A 222 14.22 -4.46 -6.20
N ARG A 223 13.92 -4.68 -4.91
CA ARG A 223 14.94 -5.15 -3.95
C ARG A 223 15.42 -6.56 -4.25
N MET A 224 14.53 -7.48 -4.58
CA MET A 224 14.92 -8.85 -4.94
C MET A 224 15.75 -8.87 -6.23
N ILE A 225 15.41 -8.03 -7.20
CA ILE A 225 16.21 -7.83 -8.41
C ILE A 225 17.61 -7.34 -8.04
N ALA A 226 17.71 -6.27 -7.24
CA ALA A 226 18.99 -5.71 -6.82
C ALA A 226 19.86 -6.69 -6.02
N LEU A 227 19.24 -7.53 -5.17
CA LEU A 227 19.95 -8.58 -4.43
C LEU A 227 20.51 -9.66 -5.37
N THR A 228 19.72 -10.09 -6.35
CA THR A 228 20.17 -11.09 -7.34
C THR A 228 21.27 -10.51 -8.24
N GLU A 229 21.17 -9.23 -8.63
CA GLU A 229 22.23 -8.53 -9.37
C GLU A 229 23.52 -8.42 -8.54
N LEU A 230 23.42 -8.08 -7.25
CA LEU A 230 24.57 -8.05 -6.35
C LEU A 230 25.22 -9.43 -6.20
N ALA A 231 24.43 -10.51 -6.16
CA ALA A 231 24.95 -11.88 -6.12
C ALA A 231 25.73 -12.23 -7.40
N VAL A 232 25.28 -11.74 -8.56
CA VAL A 232 26.02 -11.88 -9.83
C VAL A 232 27.33 -11.11 -9.78
N ASP A 233 27.33 -9.85 -9.32
CA ASP A 233 28.54 -9.02 -9.22
C ASP A 233 29.58 -9.62 -8.24
N CYS A 234 29.13 -10.17 -7.12
CA CYS A 234 30.00 -10.89 -6.18
C CYS A 234 30.66 -12.10 -6.83
N LYS A 235 29.94 -12.80 -7.72
CA LYS A 235 30.45 -13.97 -8.43
C LYS A 235 31.44 -13.57 -9.53
N ASP A 236 31.13 -12.53 -10.29
CA ASP A 236 32.02 -12.01 -11.34
C ASP A 236 33.37 -11.56 -10.74
N ARG A 237 33.37 -10.95 -9.54
CA ARG A 237 34.59 -10.59 -8.79
C ARG A 237 35.38 -11.76 -8.19
N GLN A 238 34.77 -12.93 -8.00
CA GLN A 238 35.47 -14.14 -7.52
C GLN A 238 36.10 -14.94 -8.67
N THR A 239 35.63 -14.73 -9.90
CA THR A 239 36.16 -15.36 -11.12
C THR A 239 37.24 -14.53 -11.83
N THR A 240 37.55 -13.33 -11.32
CA THR A 240 38.68 -12.49 -11.76
C THR A 240 39.86 -12.63 -10.80
#